data_AF-A0A377U2W6-F1
#
_entry.id   AF-A0A377U2W6-F1
#
_cell.length_a   1.000
_cell.length_b   1.000
_cell.length_c   1.000
_cell.angle_alpha   90.00
_cell.angle_beta   90.00
_cell.angle_gamma   90.00
#
_symmetry.space_group_name_H-M   'P 1'
#
loop_
_entity.id
_entity.type
_entity.pdbx_description
1 polymer ?
#
loop_
_entity_poly.entity_id
_entity_poly.type
_entity_poly.pdbx_seq_one_letter_code
_entity_poly.pdbx_strand_id
1 'polypeptide(L)'
;MKMIPAVSYEKIDDEGLHVTIGGERQLLAVDQVVICAGQEPRRELADPLRAAGKTVHLIGGCDVAAELDARRAIAQGTKLALAI
;
A
#
# COMPACT_ATOMS: atom_id res chain seq x y z
N MET A 1 14.46 -4.26 -20.12
CA MET A 1 13.60 -3.69 -19.07
C MET A 1 13.85 -2.19 -19.04
N LYS A 2 12.82 -1.36 -19.18
CA LYS A 2 12.96 0.10 -19.14
C LYS A 2 12.48 0.58 -17.78
N MET A 3 13.38 1.15 -16.99
CA MET A 3 13.07 1.81 -15.72
C MET A 3 13.22 3.30 -15.95
N ILE A 4 12.15 4.07 -15.71
CA ILE A 4 12.14 5.51 -15.92
C ILE A 4 11.89 6.16 -14.56
N PRO A 5 12.89 6.80 -13.93
CA PRO A 5 12.68 7.58 -12.72
C PRO A 5 12.08 8.95 -13.04
N ALA A 6 11.63 9.67 -12.00
CA ALA A 6 11.14 11.05 -12.10
C ALA A 6 10.01 11.25 -13.13
N VAL A 7 9.01 10.37 -13.09
CA VAL A 7 7.82 10.40 -13.94
C VAL A 7 6.67 11.06 -13.17
N SER A 8 5.98 12.01 -13.78
CA SER A 8 4.67 12.48 -13.31
C SER A 8 3.56 11.74 -14.05
N TYR A 9 2.61 11.15 -13.32
CA TYR A 9 1.46 10.46 -13.89
C TYR A 9 0.31 11.45 -14.10
N GLU A 10 -0.24 11.51 -15.33
CA GLU A 10 -1.26 12.49 -15.68
C GLU A 10 -2.66 11.85 -15.74
N LYS A 11 -2.83 10.81 -16.56
CA LYS A 11 -4.10 10.06 -16.70
C LYS A 11 -3.89 8.66 -17.27
N ILE A 12 -4.90 7.82 -17.12
CA ILE A 12 -5.04 6.51 -17.78
C ILE A 12 -6.32 6.56 -18.60
N ASP A 13 -6.26 6.17 -19.87
CA ASP A 13 -7.42 6.01 -20.75
C ASP A 13 -7.21 4.87 -21.75
N ASP A 14 -8.12 4.74 -22.72
CA ASP A 14 -8.10 3.67 -23.72
C ASP A 14 -6.85 3.69 -24.62
N GLU A 15 -6.15 4.82 -24.72
CA GLU A 15 -4.90 4.93 -25.48
C GLU A 15 -3.68 4.47 -24.66
N GLY A 16 -3.80 4.43 -23.32
CA GLY A 16 -2.77 3.94 -22.40
C GLY A 16 -2.49 4.88 -21.23
N LEU A 17 -1.23 4.92 -20.78
CA LEU A 17 -0.78 5.71 -19.64
C LEU A 17 -0.12 7.02 -20.12
N HIS A 18 -0.71 8.15 -19.76
CA HIS A 18 -0.19 9.49 -20.07
C HIS A 18 0.71 9.96 -18.94
N VAL A 19 1.93 10.38 -19.27
CA VAL A 19 2.96 10.80 -18.31
C VAL A 19 3.69 12.05 -18.76
N THR A 20 4.32 12.73 -17.82
CA THR A 20 5.32 13.77 -18.10
C THR A 20 6.70 13.28 -17.62
N ILE A 21 7.69 13.27 -18.52
CA ILE A 21 9.07 12.83 -18.24
C ILE A 21 10.00 13.96 -18.67
N GLY A 22 10.79 14.50 -17.73
CA GLY A 22 11.70 15.61 -18.03
C GLY A 22 10.98 16.90 -18.49
N GLY A 23 9.71 17.07 -18.13
CA GLY A 23 8.88 18.20 -18.56
C GLY A 23 8.15 17.99 -19.90
N GLU A 24 8.39 16.89 -20.60
CA GLU A 24 7.71 16.56 -21.86
C GLU A 24 6.59 15.53 -21.66
N ARG A 25 5.44 15.79 -22.27
CA ARG A 25 4.29 14.87 -22.26
C ARG A 25 4.55 13.69 -23.20
N GLN A 26 4.30 12.48 -22.71
CA GLN A 26 4.45 11.23 -23.45
C GLN A 26 3.26 10.30 -23.18
N LEU A 27 2.87 9.55 -24.21
CA LEU A 27 1.91 8.45 -24.09
C LEU A 27 2.67 7.12 -24.08
N LEU A 28 2.47 6.33 -23.03
CA LEU A 28 2.87 4.93 -22.99
C LEU A 28 1.67 4.09 -23.44
N ALA A 29 1.63 3.73 -24.73
CA ALA A 29 0.61 2.86 -25.29
C ALA A 29 0.80 1.42 -24.79
N VAL A 30 0.10 1.07 -23.71
CA VAL A 30 0.19 -0.22 -23.03
C VAL A 30 -1.21 -0.80 -22.85
N ASP A 31 -1.32 -2.12 -22.92
CA ASP A 31 -2.60 -2.81 -22.73
C ASP A 31 -3.05 -2.85 -21.27
N GLN A 32 -2.08 -2.78 -20.33
CA GLN A 32 -2.33 -2.94 -18.91
C GLN A 32 -1.44 -2.00 -18.08
N VAL A 33 -2.05 -1.39 -17.07
CA VAL A 33 -1.37 -0.60 -16.05
C VAL A 33 -1.55 -1.30 -14.70
N VAL A 34 -0.46 -1.78 -14.12
CA VAL A 34 -0.45 -2.43 -12.80
C VAL A 34 -0.05 -1.40 -11.75
N ILE A 35 -0.91 -1.20 -10.74
CA ILE A 35 -0.68 -0.22 -9.66
C ILE A 35 0.06 -0.90 -8.51
N CYS A 36 1.33 -0.52 -8.33
CA CYS A 36 2.17 -0.93 -7.22
C CYS A 36 2.55 0.30 -6.35
N ALA A 37 1.57 1.12 -5.97
CA ALA A 37 1.77 2.44 -5.35
C ALA A 37 1.82 2.41 -3.80
N GLY A 38 2.29 1.32 -3.22
CA GLY A 38 2.32 1.14 -1.76
C GLY A 38 1.04 0.53 -1.18
N GLN A 39 0.85 0.69 0.13
CA GLN A 39 -0.17 0.00 0.92
C GLN A 39 -0.71 0.91 2.03
N GLU A 40 -1.97 0.71 2.43
CA GLU A 40 -2.61 1.38 3.56
C GLU A 40 -3.06 0.38 4.64
N PRO A 41 -3.02 0.75 5.94
CA PRO A 41 -3.50 -0.15 7.00
C PRO A 41 -5.02 -0.37 6.94
N ARG A 42 -5.46 -1.62 6.89
CA ARG A 42 -6.89 -1.97 6.94
C ARG A 42 -7.37 -2.18 8.38
N ARG A 43 -8.17 -1.25 8.91
CA ARG A 43 -8.60 -1.23 10.33
C ARG A 43 -10.11 -1.22 10.56
N GLU A 44 -10.91 -1.54 9.54
CA GLU A 44 -12.38 -1.43 9.55
C GLU A 44 -13.08 -2.05 10.78
N LEU A 45 -12.53 -3.13 11.35
CA LEU A 45 -13.11 -3.81 12.51
C LEU A 45 -12.63 -3.26 13.87
N ALA A 46 -11.53 -2.49 13.90
CA ALA A 46 -10.88 -2.11 15.15
C ALA A 46 -11.80 -1.26 16.05
N ASP A 47 -12.40 -0.22 15.47
CA ASP A 47 -13.25 0.71 16.23
C ASP A 47 -14.63 0.12 16.55
N PRO A 48 -15.33 -0.58 15.62
CA PRO A 48 -16.56 -1.28 15.97
C PRO A 48 -16.41 -2.30 17.12
N LEU A 49 -15.32 -3.07 17.13
CA LEU A 49 -15.07 -4.06 18.19
C LEU A 49 -14.78 -3.40 19.55
N ARG A 50 -14.03 -2.29 19.56
CA ARG A 50 -13.82 -1.49 20.77
C ARG A 50 -15.14 -0.91 21.29
N ALA A 51 -15.97 -0.36 20.40
CA ALA A 51 -17.29 0.17 20.76
C ALA A 51 -18.22 -0.90 21.34
N ALA A 52 -18.08 -2.16 20.89
CA ALA A 52 -18.78 -3.30 21.45
C ALA A 52 -18.19 -3.83 22.77
N GLY A 53 -17.26 -3.10 23.40
CA GLY A 53 -16.64 -3.46 24.68
C GLY A 53 -15.67 -4.63 24.59
N LYS A 54 -15.15 -4.96 23.40
CA LYS A 54 -14.15 -6.02 23.23
C LYS A 54 -12.74 -5.46 23.38
N THR A 55 -11.87 -6.24 24.00
CA THR A 55 -10.42 -6.01 23.96
C THR A 55 -9.91 -6.28 22.54
N VAL A 56 -9.20 -5.34 21.95
CA VAL A 56 -8.70 -5.41 20.57
C VAL A 56 -7.21 -5.06 20.54
N HIS A 57 -6.43 -5.90 19.86
CA HIS A 57 -5.01 -5.66 19.58
C HIS A 57 -4.80 -5.60 18.06
N LEU A 58 -3.90 -4.71 17.60
CA LEU A 58 -3.49 -4.60 16.21
C LEU A 58 -2.03 -5.02 16.08
N ILE A 59 -1.72 -5.83 15.06
CA ILE A 59 -0.36 -6.28 14.73
C ILE A 59 -0.18 -6.36 13.21
N GLY A 60 1.04 -6.25 12.72
CA GLY A 60 1.35 -6.38 11.29
C GLY A 60 0.76 -5.26 10.44
N GLY A 61 0.33 -5.59 9.22
CA GLY A 61 -0.11 -4.60 8.23
C GLY A 61 -1.33 -3.76 8.63
N CYS A 62 -2.21 -4.29 9.48
CA CYS A 62 -3.35 -3.52 9.99
C CYS A 62 -2.94 -2.49 11.05
N ASP A 63 -1.81 -2.72 11.73
CA ASP A 63 -1.19 -1.72 12.60
C ASP A 63 -0.37 -0.73 11.77
N VAL A 64 0.61 -1.19 10.98
CA VAL A 64 1.39 -0.32 10.11
C VAL A 64 1.64 -1.02 8.77
N ALA A 65 1.18 -0.40 7.68
CA ALA A 65 1.49 -0.80 6.32
C ALA A 65 2.72 -0.02 5.82
N ALA A 66 3.85 -0.72 5.65
CA ALA A 66 5.10 -0.15 5.17
C ALA A 66 5.96 -1.26 4.53
N GLU A 67 6.88 -0.88 3.65
CA GLU A 67 7.71 -1.83 2.91
C GLU A 67 8.59 -2.68 3.86
N LEU A 68 8.61 -4.00 3.65
CA LEU A 68 9.18 -5.05 4.53
C LEU A 68 8.33 -5.43 5.76
N ASP A 69 7.04 -5.71 5.54
CA ASP A 69 6.06 -5.95 6.60
C ASP A 69 6.23 -7.28 7.37
N ALA A 70 6.66 -8.36 6.71
CA ALA A 70 6.52 -9.70 7.25
C ALA A 70 7.34 -9.91 8.52
N ARG A 71 8.61 -9.48 8.53
CA ARG A 71 9.48 -9.56 9.71
C ARG A 71 8.90 -8.78 10.88
N ARG A 72 8.37 -7.57 10.63
CA ARG A 72 7.75 -6.72 11.67
C ARG A 72 6.47 -7.35 12.19
N ALA A 73 5.60 -7.82 11.29
CA ALA A 73 4.33 -8.46 11.62
C ALA A 73 4.54 -9.69 12.51
N ILE A 74 5.48 -10.56 12.14
CA ILE A 74 5.87 -11.73 12.94
C ILE A 74 6.37 -11.29 14.32
N ALA A 75 7.32 -10.35 14.38
CA ALA A 75 7.87 -9.88 15.66
C ALA A 75 6.82 -9.22 16.56
N GLN A 76 5.89 -8.44 16.00
CA GLN A 76 4.78 -7.83 16.76
C GLN A 76 3.84 -8.90 17.31
N GLY A 77 3.45 -9.88 16.49
CA GLY A 77 2.63 -11.01 16.91
C GLY A 77 3.29 -11.82 18.03
N THR A 78 4.57 -12.17 17.88
CA THR A 78 5.34 -12.89 18.91
C THR A 78 5.39 -12.10 20.22
N LYS A 79 5.68 -10.79 20.17
CA LYS A 79 5.75 -9.96 21.38
C LYS A 79 4.41 -9.87 22.08
N LEU A 80 3.31 -9.69 21.33
CA LEU A 80 1.97 -9.64 21.90
C LEU A 80 1.62 -10.96 22.59
N ALA A 81 1.90 -12.09 21.94
CA ALA A 81 1.62 -13.42 22.50
C ALA A 81 2.40 -13.73 23.78
N LEU A 82 3.59 -13.15 23.96
CA LEU A 82 4.40 -13.31 25.17
C LEU A 82 4.01 -12.36 26.32
N ALA A 83 3.16 -11.38 26.05
CA ALA A 83 2.84 -10.30 26.99
C ALA A 83 1.39 -10.32 27.52
N ILE A 84 0.52 -11.14 26.92
CA ILE A 84 -0.88 -11.32 27.32
C ILE A 84 -1.07 -12.61 28.13
#